data_AF-A0AAE0X2F1-F1
#
_entry.id   AF-A0AAE0X2F1-F1
#
_cell.length_a   1.000
_cell.length_b   1.000
_cell.length_c   1.000
_cell.angle_alpha   90.00
_cell.angle_beta   90.00
_cell.angle_gamma   90.00
#
_symmetry.space_group_name_H-M   'P 1'
#
loop_
_entity.id
_entity.type
_entity.pdbx_description
1 polymer ?
#
loop_
_entity_poly.entity_id
_entity_poly.type
_entity_poly.pdbx_seq_one_letter_code
_entity_poly.pdbx_strand_id
1 'polypeptide(L)'
;MFAKLLARDADETLDSSYYLRRILEIDEEDDIVASTIIHDSIRGTLEMRLEDAIATCPSHLNALDERGLAPLHWAIIMDNLEAVHSLMRHGAAIDIRSGPSKMAPLHYAASTYFTTAAITVLLKYGAHVDARDSMGQTALHLATYNVEKVRILLNAGATPNSTNNNGESPLYGCIRRRYANEKVLAELLRAGADVNLGDRAGNPPLMMAVLVSSAGIASFLIEMGAAV
;
A
#
# COMPACT_ATOMS: atom_id res chain seq x y z
N MET A 1 -8.45 25.24 27.61
CA MET A 1 -7.92 25.66 28.92
C MET A 1 -8.56 24.87 30.08
N PHE A 2 -8.71 23.54 29.94
CA PHE A 2 -9.31 22.68 30.99
C PHE A 2 -8.40 21.50 31.41
N ALA A 3 -7.23 21.31 30.78
CA ALA A 3 -6.33 20.20 31.09
C ALA A 3 -5.37 20.44 32.29
N LYS A 4 -5.38 21.61 32.92
CA LYS A 4 -4.39 21.96 33.98
C LYS A 4 -4.88 21.81 35.43
N LEU A 5 -6.13 21.38 35.67
CA LEU A 5 -6.67 21.35 37.04
C LEU A 5 -6.79 19.97 37.69
N LEU A 6 -6.54 18.87 36.98
CA LEU A 6 -6.67 17.52 37.56
C LEU A 6 -5.34 16.86 37.94
N ALA A 7 -4.21 17.52 37.69
CA ALA A 7 -2.88 16.98 37.99
C ALA A 7 -2.37 17.31 39.41
N ARG A 8 -3.26 17.57 40.39
CA ARG A 8 -2.84 17.96 41.75
C ARG A 8 -3.02 16.88 42.82
N ASP A 9 -3.74 15.79 42.53
CA ASP A 9 -3.93 14.65 43.45
C ASP A 9 -3.61 13.29 42.79
N ALA A 10 -2.59 13.24 41.91
CA ALA A 10 -2.16 11.99 41.30
C ALA A 10 -1.11 11.29 42.17
N ASP A 11 -1.52 10.14 42.73
CA ASP A 11 -0.65 9.07 43.22
C ASP A 11 0.44 8.78 42.17
N GLU A 12 1.73 8.87 42.53
CA GLU A 12 2.90 8.79 41.62
C GLU A 12 3.07 7.43 40.90
N THR A 13 2.09 6.53 41.00
CA THR A 13 2.14 5.15 40.46
C THR A 13 1.28 4.91 39.22
N LEU A 14 0.45 5.87 38.79
CA LEU A 14 -0.39 5.68 37.61
C LEU A 14 0.28 6.28 36.37
N ASP A 15 0.67 5.40 35.44
CA ASP A 15 1.29 5.76 34.16
C ASP A 15 0.43 6.75 33.36
N SER A 16 1.06 7.63 32.59
CA SER A 16 0.39 8.61 31.73
C SER A 16 -0.63 7.96 30.79
N SER A 17 -0.40 6.70 30.41
CA SER A 17 -1.34 5.86 29.65
C SER A 17 -2.67 5.62 30.37
N TYR A 18 -2.67 5.46 31.70
CA TYR A 18 -3.88 5.27 32.50
C TYR A 18 -4.75 6.53 32.52
N TYR A 19 -4.14 7.70 32.72
CA TYR A 19 -4.86 8.97 32.71
C TYR A 19 -5.44 9.29 31.32
N LEU A 20 -4.70 9.01 30.25
CA LEU A 20 -5.19 9.21 28.88
C LEU A 20 -6.38 8.30 28.56
N ARG A 21 -6.33 7.01 28.94
CA ARG A 21 -7.46 6.09 28.77
C ARG A 21 -8.72 6.56 29.50
N ARG A 22 -8.55 7.10 30.71
CA ARG A 22 -9.64 7.62 31.54
C ARG A 22 -10.20 8.96 31.05
N ILE A 23 -9.37 9.84 30.47
CA ILE A 23 -9.81 11.10 29.85
C ILE A 23 -10.61 10.85 28.58
N LEU A 24 -10.30 9.77 27.86
CA LEU A 24 -10.96 9.39 26.62
C LEU A 24 -12.18 8.46 26.83
N GLU A 25 -12.60 8.24 28.09
CA GLU A 25 -13.75 7.38 28.46
C GLU A 25 -13.72 5.99 27.81
N ILE A 26 -12.53 5.39 27.63
CA ILE A 26 -12.39 4.11 26.93
C ILE A 26 -12.83 2.95 27.85
N ASP A 27 -14.10 2.54 27.78
CA ASP A 27 -14.63 1.30 28.38
C ASP A 27 -14.68 0.13 27.36
N GLU A 28 -14.89 -1.11 27.79
CA GLU A 28 -14.80 -2.32 26.92
C GLU A 28 -15.81 -2.35 25.73
N GLU A 29 -16.85 -1.51 25.72
CA GLU A 29 -17.75 -1.30 24.56
C GLU A 29 -17.18 -0.27 23.54
N ASP A 30 -16.16 0.51 23.91
CA ASP A 30 -15.47 1.54 23.11
C ASP A 30 -14.20 1.02 22.42
N ASP A 31 -14.03 -0.30 22.29
CA ASP A 31 -12.88 -0.89 21.56
C ASP A 31 -12.79 -0.36 20.11
N ILE A 32 -13.93 0.00 19.52
CA ILE A 32 -14.00 0.68 18.22
C ILE A 32 -13.30 2.04 18.29
N VAL A 33 -13.59 2.88 19.28
CA VAL A 33 -12.96 4.20 19.45
C VAL A 33 -11.47 4.04 19.77
N ALA A 34 -11.12 3.09 20.63
CA ALA A 34 -9.73 2.78 20.96
C ALA A 34 -8.93 2.31 19.73
N SER A 35 -9.56 1.57 18.82
CA SER A 35 -8.95 1.12 17.57
C SER A 35 -8.68 2.28 16.61
N THR A 36 -9.43 3.38 16.71
CA THR A 36 -9.29 4.54 15.83
C THR A 36 -8.35 5.63 16.35
N ILE A 37 -7.91 5.63 17.62
CA ILE A 37 -7.01 6.67 18.16
C ILE A 37 -5.73 6.83 17.34
N ILE A 38 -5.07 5.72 16.99
CA ILE A 38 -3.85 5.75 16.15
C ILE A 38 -4.19 6.25 14.75
N HIS A 39 -5.33 5.82 14.19
CA HIS A 39 -5.82 6.29 12.89
C HIS A 39 -6.06 7.81 12.90
N ASP A 40 -6.75 8.32 13.93
CA ASP A 40 -7.10 9.73 14.07
C ASP A 40 -5.88 10.62 14.26
N SER A 41 -4.89 10.15 15.02
CA SER A 41 -3.60 10.84 15.16
C SER A 41 -2.88 10.96 13.80
N ILE A 42 -2.88 9.90 12.98
CA ILE A 42 -2.27 9.93 11.63
C ILE A 42 -3.06 10.83 10.68
N ARG A 43 -4.40 10.80 10.75
CA ARG A 43 -5.28 11.65 9.93
C ARG A 43 -5.22 13.12 10.34
N GLY A 44 -4.74 13.42 11.54
CA GLY A 44 -4.76 14.75 12.13
C GLY A 44 -6.15 15.18 12.61
N THR A 45 -7.08 14.23 12.78
CA THR A 45 -8.44 14.47 13.31
C THR A 45 -8.47 14.53 14.84
N LEU A 46 -7.37 14.14 15.48
CA LEU A 46 -7.16 14.21 16.93
C LEU A 46 -5.88 14.99 17.23
N GLU A 47 -5.91 15.93 18.18
CA GLU A 47 -4.75 16.70 18.66
C GLU A 47 -3.79 15.86 19.53
N MET A 48 -3.68 14.56 19.28
CA MET A 48 -2.80 13.64 19.98
C MET A 48 -1.62 13.30 19.08
N ARG A 49 -0.40 13.35 19.62
CA ARG A 49 0.80 12.91 18.90
C ARG A 49 0.72 11.41 18.67
N LEU A 50 1.25 10.95 17.53
CA LEU A 50 1.23 9.53 17.17
C LEU A 50 1.90 8.64 18.23
N GLU A 51 2.99 9.10 18.82
CA GLU A 51 3.70 8.36 19.87
C GLU A 51 2.83 8.15 21.12
N ASP A 52 2.06 9.18 21.52
CA ASP A 52 1.16 9.11 22.67
C ASP A 52 -0.05 8.20 22.35
N ALA A 53 -0.54 8.25 21.11
CA ALA A 53 -1.60 7.38 20.62
C ALA A 53 -1.18 5.90 20.63
N ILE A 54 0.02 5.59 20.16
CA ILE A 54 0.59 4.24 20.18
C ILE A 54 0.80 3.77 21.62
N ALA A 55 1.32 4.61 22.52
CA ALA A 55 1.51 4.28 23.92
C ALA A 55 0.17 4.00 24.64
N THR A 56 -0.89 4.71 24.26
CA THR A 56 -2.24 4.53 24.83
C THR A 56 -2.85 3.18 24.43
N CYS A 57 -2.75 2.82 23.14
CA CYS A 57 -3.36 1.62 22.57
C CYS A 57 -2.38 0.78 21.73
N PRO A 58 -1.31 0.21 22.32
CA PRO A 58 -0.27 -0.49 21.56
C PRO A 58 -0.80 -1.75 20.85
N SER A 59 -1.85 -2.38 21.39
CA SER A 59 -2.56 -3.50 20.75
C SER A 59 -3.20 -3.14 19.41
N HIS A 60 -3.46 -1.85 19.15
CA HIS A 60 -4.19 -1.38 17.96
C HIS A 60 -3.29 -0.94 16.82
N LEU A 61 -1.99 -1.18 16.92
CA LEU A 61 -1.02 -0.84 15.88
C LEU A 61 -1.34 -1.48 14.51
N ASN A 62 -2.09 -2.58 14.51
CA ASN A 62 -2.54 -3.31 13.33
C ASN A 62 -4.08 -3.40 13.22
N ALA A 63 -4.83 -2.71 14.09
CA ALA A 63 -6.28 -2.75 14.07
C ALA A 63 -6.81 -2.15 12.76
N LEU A 64 -7.92 -2.68 12.24
CA LEU A 64 -8.54 -2.15 11.03
C LEU A 64 -9.67 -1.20 11.43
N ASP A 65 -9.72 -0.02 10.83
CA ASP A 65 -10.84 0.90 10.97
C ASP A 65 -12.10 0.42 10.22
N GLU A 66 -13.16 1.21 10.28
CA GLU A 66 -14.42 1.02 9.55
C GLU A 66 -14.27 0.86 8.01
N ARG A 67 -13.15 1.32 7.44
CA ARG A 67 -12.82 1.20 6.01
C ARG A 67 -11.97 -0.03 5.72
N GLY A 68 -11.66 -0.80 6.75
CA GLY A 68 -10.78 -1.96 6.69
C GLY A 68 -9.31 -1.57 6.51
N LEU A 69 -8.90 -0.37 6.92
CA LEU A 69 -7.52 0.11 6.81
C LEU A 69 -6.84 0.07 8.17
N ALA A 70 -5.60 -0.42 8.18
CA ALA A 70 -4.71 -0.33 9.34
C ALA A 70 -4.03 1.05 9.43
N PRO A 71 -3.45 1.43 10.59
CA PRO A 71 -2.72 2.69 10.73
C PRO A 71 -1.63 2.88 9.68
N LEU A 72 -0.92 1.80 9.34
CA LEU A 72 0.13 1.83 8.33
C LEU A 72 -0.41 2.14 6.92
N HIS A 73 -1.64 1.73 6.59
CA HIS A 73 -2.26 2.13 5.33
C HIS A 73 -2.55 3.63 5.31
N TRP A 74 -3.08 4.17 6.40
CA TRP A 74 -3.34 5.60 6.52
C TRP A 74 -2.07 6.44 6.47
N ALA A 75 -0.97 5.98 7.07
CA ALA A 75 0.32 6.67 6.98
C ALA A 75 0.79 6.82 5.52
N ILE A 76 0.56 5.81 4.68
CA ILE A 76 0.81 5.88 3.23
C ILE A 76 -0.18 6.80 2.52
N ILE A 77 -1.47 6.71 2.87
CA ILE A 77 -2.54 7.52 2.27
C ILE A 77 -2.31 9.02 2.51
N MET A 78 -1.84 9.36 3.71
CA MET A 78 -1.54 10.73 4.13
C MET A 78 -0.14 11.20 3.67
N ASP A 79 0.60 10.37 2.92
CA ASP A 79 2.02 10.60 2.54
C ASP A 79 2.91 10.98 3.73
N ASN A 80 2.60 10.44 4.91
CA ASN A 80 3.26 10.75 6.16
C ASN A 80 4.34 9.70 6.46
N LEU A 81 5.52 9.89 5.87
CA LEU A 81 6.65 8.98 6.06
C LEU A 81 7.17 8.95 7.50
N GLU A 82 7.00 10.04 8.27
CA GLU A 82 7.34 10.04 9.70
C GLU A 82 6.44 9.08 10.47
N ALA A 83 5.13 9.07 10.18
CA ALA A 83 4.20 8.10 10.74
C ALA A 83 4.55 6.67 10.30
N VAL A 84 4.94 6.43 9.05
CA VAL A 84 5.44 5.12 8.60
C VAL A 84 6.64 4.68 9.45
N HIS A 85 7.63 5.55 9.63
CA HIS A 85 8.81 5.24 10.44
C HIS A 85 8.45 4.97 11.91
N SER A 86 7.56 5.76 12.51
CA SER A 86 7.12 5.57 13.89
C SER A 86 6.38 4.24 14.07
N LEU A 87 5.40 3.94 13.22
CA LEU A 87 4.66 2.68 13.24
C LEU A 87 5.59 1.46 13.09
N MET A 88 6.54 1.51 12.16
CA MET A 88 7.49 0.41 11.96
C MET A 88 8.43 0.22 13.16
N ARG A 89 8.86 1.29 13.84
CA ARG A 89 9.66 1.19 15.07
C ARG A 89 8.91 0.52 16.22
N HIS A 90 7.58 0.68 16.25
CA HIS A 90 6.71 0.09 17.27
C HIS A 90 6.20 -1.32 16.90
N GLY A 91 6.65 -1.87 15.77
CA GLY A 91 6.32 -3.25 15.38
C GLY A 91 5.04 -3.41 14.58
N ALA A 92 4.62 -2.38 13.83
CA ALA A 92 3.50 -2.51 12.90
C ALA A 92 3.82 -3.59 11.85
N ALA A 93 2.84 -4.40 11.49
CA ALA A 93 3.01 -5.45 10.51
C ALA A 93 3.16 -4.84 9.11
N ILE A 94 4.35 -4.95 8.52
CA ILE A 94 4.68 -4.33 7.22
C ILE A 94 3.76 -4.78 6.07
N ASP A 95 3.34 -6.05 6.11
CA ASP A 95 2.46 -6.67 5.11
C ASP A 95 1.02 -6.85 5.63
N ILE A 96 0.59 -6.02 6.59
CA ILE A 96 -0.79 -6.01 7.09
C ILE A 96 -1.78 -5.88 5.94
N ARG A 97 -2.86 -6.66 5.96
CA ARG A 97 -3.82 -6.69 4.85
C ARG A 97 -5.04 -5.86 5.18
N SER A 98 -5.42 -4.97 4.27
CA SER A 98 -6.72 -4.30 4.35
C SER A 98 -7.86 -5.33 4.33
N GLY A 99 -9.00 -4.96 4.92
CA GLY A 99 -10.14 -5.85 5.12
C GLY A 99 -10.66 -6.49 3.83
N PRO A 100 -11.34 -5.73 2.96
CA PRO A 100 -12.02 -6.28 1.78
C PRO A 100 -11.08 -6.56 0.61
N SER A 101 -10.12 -5.67 0.31
CA SER A 101 -9.24 -5.80 -0.86
C SER A 101 -7.98 -6.61 -0.62
N LYS A 102 -7.69 -6.98 0.64
CA LYS A 102 -6.45 -7.69 1.04
C LYS A 102 -5.17 -7.01 0.54
N MET A 103 -5.23 -5.71 0.27
CA MET A 103 -4.10 -4.92 -0.16
C MET A 103 -3.16 -4.72 1.03
N ALA A 104 -1.86 -4.91 0.81
CA ALA A 104 -0.81 -4.52 1.75
C ALA A 104 -0.43 -3.04 1.54
N PRO A 105 0.25 -2.37 2.50
CA PRO A 105 0.73 -0.99 2.35
C PRO A 105 1.50 -0.74 1.05
N LEU A 106 2.30 -1.71 0.59
CA LEU A 106 3.04 -1.61 -0.67
C LEU A 106 2.13 -1.49 -1.90
N HIS A 107 0.95 -2.12 -1.89
CA HIS A 107 -0.05 -1.98 -2.96
C HIS A 107 -0.61 -0.56 -3.01
N TYR A 108 -0.90 0.04 -1.85
CA TYR A 108 -1.34 1.42 -1.78
C TYR A 108 -0.23 2.34 -2.31
N ALA A 109 1.00 2.24 -1.80
CA ALA A 109 2.12 3.04 -2.27
C ALA A 109 2.37 2.90 -3.78
N ALA A 110 2.18 1.70 -4.34
CA ALA A 110 2.32 1.44 -5.77
C ALA A 110 1.14 1.94 -6.63
N SER A 111 0.00 2.32 -6.04
CA SER A 111 -1.17 2.83 -6.78
C SER A 111 -1.05 4.31 -7.15
N THR A 112 -1.86 4.74 -8.14
CA THR A 112 -1.71 5.96 -8.95
C THR A 112 -1.32 7.22 -8.20
N TYR A 113 -1.88 7.42 -7.01
CA TYR A 113 -1.92 8.72 -6.35
C TYR A 113 -0.75 8.99 -5.40
N PHE A 114 0.02 7.97 -5.04
CA PHE A 114 1.01 8.09 -3.95
C PHE A 114 2.42 8.35 -4.46
N THR A 115 3.31 8.79 -3.58
CA THR A 115 4.71 9.07 -3.94
C THR A 115 5.53 7.78 -4.11
N THR A 116 6.65 7.87 -4.83
CA THR A 116 7.63 6.77 -4.92
C THR A 116 8.39 6.55 -3.61
N ALA A 117 8.50 7.59 -2.76
CA ALA A 117 9.23 7.53 -1.50
C ALA A 117 8.64 6.48 -0.54
N ALA A 118 7.30 6.40 -0.48
CA ALA A 118 6.59 5.37 0.29
C ALA A 118 6.99 3.94 -0.12
N ILE A 119 7.14 3.67 -1.42
CA ILE A 119 7.57 2.36 -1.94
C ILE A 119 8.97 2.04 -1.42
N THR A 120 9.91 2.97 -1.56
CA THR A 120 11.30 2.79 -1.12
C THR A 120 11.39 2.53 0.38
N VAL A 121 10.63 3.29 1.20
CA VAL A 121 10.61 3.11 2.65
C VAL A 121 10.04 1.75 3.04
N LEU A 122 8.90 1.35 2.48
CA LEU A 122 8.28 0.05 2.78
C LEU A 122 9.19 -1.13 2.40
N LEU A 123 9.83 -1.07 1.23
CA LEU A 123 10.79 -2.09 0.80
C LEU A 123 12.02 -2.14 1.71
N LYS A 124 12.52 -1.00 2.19
CA LYS A 124 13.62 -0.95 3.17
C LYS A 124 13.26 -1.61 4.50
N TYR A 125 11.98 -1.55 4.88
CA TYR A 125 11.45 -2.26 6.06
C TYR A 125 11.10 -3.74 5.79
N GLY A 126 11.36 -4.25 4.59
CA GLY A 126 11.17 -5.66 4.25
C GLY A 126 9.76 -6.01 3.78
N ALA A 127 8.99 -5.05 3.24
CA ALA A 127 7.70 -5.36 2.61
C ALA A 127 7.86 -6.42 1.52
N HIS A 128 6.97 -7.40 1.47
CA HIS A 128 7.04 -8.43 0.46
C HIS A 128 6.66 -7.87 -0.92
N VAL A 129 7.65 -7.75 -1.80
CA VAL A 129 7.51 -7.12 -3.13
C VAL A 129 6.44 -7.75 -4.03
N ASP A 130 6.27 -9.08 -3.93
CA ASP A 130 5.30 -9.86 -4.69
C ASP A 130 4.08 -10.30 -3.86
N ALA A 131 3.81 -9.63 -2.74
CA ALA A 131 2.55 -9.80 -2.02
C ALA A 131 1.37 -9.61 -2.99
N ARG A 132 0.35 -10.47 -2.88
CA ARG A 132 -0.83 -10.47 -3.76
C ARG A 132 -2.08 -10.00 -3.03
N ASP A 133 -2.84 -9.08 -3.61
CA ASP A 133 -4.13 -8.64 -3.09
C ASP A 133 -5.27 -9.63 -3.40
N SER A 134 -6.53 -9.26 -3.11
CA SER A 134 -7.69 -10.13 -3.35
C SER A 134 -7.95 -10.44 -4.82
N MET A 135 -7.43 -9.61 -5.74
CA MET A 135 -7.49 -9.82 -7.19
C MET A 135 -6.25 -10.55 -7.71
N GLY A 136 -5.36 -10.97 -6.81
CA GLY A 136 -4.10 -11.62 -7.15
C GLY A 136 -3.06 -10.64 -7.71
N GLN A 137 -3.30 -9.33 -7.66
CA GLN A 137 -2.38 -8.32 -8.17
C GLN A 137 -1.23 -8.10 -7.19
N THR A 138 -0.02 -7.93 -7.72
CA THR A 138 1.15 -7.46 -6.96
C THR A 138 1.27 -5.94 -7.05
N ALA A 139 2.15 -5.35 -6.24
CA ALA A 139 2.49 -3.92 -6.36
C ALA A 139 2.91 -3.53 -7.80
N LEU A 140 3.63 -4.41 -8.50
CA LEU A 140 4.07 -4.16 -9.88
C LEU A 140 2.88 -4.05 -10.86
N HIS A 141 1.80 -4.82 -10.67
CA HIS A 141 0.58 -4.70 -11.48
C HIS A 141 -0.09 -3.33 -11.30
N LEU A 142 -0.02 -2.77 -10.09
CA LEU A 142 -0.63 -1.49 -9.78
C LEU A 142 0.25 -0.33 -10.30
N ALA A 143 1.57 -0.46 -10.25
CA ALA A 143 2.54 0.58 -10.57
C ALA A 143 2.64 1.00 -12.05
N THR A 144 2.04 0.28 -13.00
CA THR A 144 2.34 0.43 -14.44
C THR A 144 1.89 1.75 -15.10
N TYR A 145 1.39 2.72 -14.34
CA TYR A 145 1.13 4.09 -14.81
C TYR A 145 2.35 5.00 -14.61
N ASN A 146 3.36 4.57 -13.84
CA ASN A 146 4.55 5.35 -13.52
C ASN A 146 5.83 4.51 -13.69
N VAL A 147 6.66 4.93 -14.65
CA VAL A 147 7.94 4.28 -14.99
C VAL A 147 8.86 4.16 -13.77
N GLU A 148 8.90 5.17 -12.91
CA GLU A 148 9.80 5.18 -11.76
C GLU A 148 9.36 4.17 -10.69
N LYS A 149 8.05 4.05 -10.44
CA LYS A 149 7.52 3.03 -9.52
C LYS A 149 7.81 1.61 -10.02
N VAL A 150 7.64 1.40 -11.33
CA VAL A 150 7.99 0.13 -11.98
C VAL A 150 9.47 -0.19 -11.78
N ARG A 151 10.37 0.78 -12.04
CA ARG A 151 11.81 0.60 -11.82
C ARG A 151 12.16 0.27 -10.39
N ILE A 152 11.62 0.99 -9.42
CA ILE A 152 11.88 0.75 -7.99
C ILE A 152 11.48 -0.67 -7.60
N LEU A 153 10.29 -1.12 -8.02
CA LEU A 153 9.80 -2.47 -7.69
C LEU A 153 10.63 -3.56 -8.39
N LEU A 154 10.96 -3.39 -9.67
CA LEU A 154 11.81 -4.35 -10.41
C LEU A 154 13.22 -4.43 -9.81
N ASN A 155 13.82 -3.29 -9.45
CA ASN A 155 15.12 -3.24 -8.77
C ASN A 155 15.08 -3.90 -7.38
N ALA A 156 13.91 -3.93 -6.74
CA ALA A 156 13.68 -4.63 -5.48
C ALA A 156 13.30 -6.12 -5.67
N GLY A 157 13.40 -6.64 -6.89
CA GLY A 157 13.18 -8.06 -7.17
C GLY A 157 11.72 -8.45 -7.44
N ALA A 158 10.85 -7.50 -7.79
CA ALA A 158 9.49 -7.83 -8.22
C ALA A 158 9.50 -8.77 -9.43
N THR A 159 8.70 -9.82 -9.40
CA THR A 159 8.63 -10.79 -10.49
C THR A 159 7.82 -10.19 -11.67
N PRO A 160 8.45 -9.94 -12.84
CA PRO A 160 7.82 -9.25 -13.96
C PRO A 160 6.69 -10.05 -14.62
N ASN A 161 6.68 -11.38 -14.44
CA ASN A 161 5.73 -12.32 -15.02
C ASN A 161 4.70 -12.86 -14.01
N SER A 162 4.63 -12.31 -12.79
CA SER A 162 3.55 -12.64 -11.86
C SER A 162 2.20 -12.35 -12.52
N THR A 163 1.25 -13.28 -12.44
CA THR A 163 -0.09 -13.07 -13.02
C THR A 163 -1.12 -12.77 -11.94
N ASN A 164 -2.14 -11.97 -12.25
CA ASN A 164 -3.30 -11.78 -11.38
C ASN A 164 -4.34 -12.91 -11.54
N ASN A 165 -5.50 -12.82 -10.89
CA ASN A 165 -6.55 -13.86 -10.96
C ASN A 165 -7.18 -14.01 -12.37
N ASN A 166 -6.97 -13.03 -13.25
CA ASN A 166 -7.36 -13.07 -14.66
C ASN A 166 -6.23 -13.60 -15.56
N GLY A 167 -5.11 -14.07 -14.98
CA GLY A 167 -3.94 -14.50 -15.74
C GLY A 167 -3.13 -13.35 -16.34
N GLU A 168 -3.49 -12.09 -16.07
CA GLU A 168 -2.81 -10.94 -16.66
C GLU A 168 -1.49 -10.68 -15.94
N SER A 169 -0.37 -10.56 -16.67
CA SER A 169 0.90 -10.04 -16.16
C SER A 169 0.86 -8.52 -16.00
N PRO A 170 1.83 -7.89 -15.30
CA PRO A 170 1.99 -6.43 -15.30
C PRO A 170 2.09 -5.84 -16.70
N LEU A 171 2.79 -6.51 -17.63
CA LEU A 171 2.89 -6.08 -19.03
C LEU A 171 1.51 -6.08 -19.70
N TYR A 172 0.75 -7.17 -19.54
CA TYR A 172 -0.61 -7.27 -20.07
C TYR A 172 -1.54 -6.18 -19.48
N GLY A 173 -1.54 -6.04 -18.15
CA GLY A 173 -2.34 -5.04 -17.45
C GLY A 173 -1.99 -3.59 -17.81
N CYS A 174 -0.74 -3.31 -18.17
CA CYS A 174 -0.31 -2.01 -18.70
C CYS A 174 -1.01 -1.67 -20.02
N ILE A 175 -1.12 -2.63 -20.94
CA ILE A 175 -1.73 -2.46 -22.26
C ILE A 175 -3.24 -2.28 -22.17
N ARG A 176 -3.91 -3.03 -21.29
CA ARG A 176 -5.36 -2.95 -21.09
C ARG A 176 -5.83 -1.57 -20.59
N ARG A 177 -4.92 -0.76 -20.02
CA ARG A 177 -5.25 0.59 -19.55
C ARG A 177 -5.27 1.58 -20.72
N ARG A 178 -6.19 2.55 -20.68
CA ARG A 178 -6.39 3.57 -21.75
C ARG A 178 -5.15 4.39 -22.12
N TYR A 179 -4.12 4.41 -21.28
CA TYR A 179 -2.89 5.18 -21.46
C TYR A 179 -1.65 4.31 -21.25
N ALA A 180 -1.57 3.20 -21.98
CA ALA A 180 -0.38 2.36 -22.01
C ALA A 180 0.85 3.21 -22.38
N ASN A 181 1.92 3.06 -21.60
CA ASN A 181 3.14 3.85 -21.76
C ASN A 181 4.26 2.95 -22.26
N GLU A 182 4.75 3.19 -23.47
CA GLU A 182 5.85 2.44 -24.07
C GLU A 182 7.10 2.39 -23.18
N LYS A 183 7.37 3.45 -22.39
CA LYS A 183 8.49 3.43 -21.44
C LYS A 183 8.26 2.39 -20.35
N VAL A 184 7.03 2.25 -19.83
CA VAL A 184 6.71 1.21 -18.84
C VAL A 184 6.86 -0.18 -19.44
N LEU A 185 6.36 -0.38 -20.66
CA LEU A 185 6.52 -1.65 -21.37
C LEU A 185 8.00 -1.98 -21.59
N ALA A 186 8.79 -1.00 -22.01
CA ALA A 186 10.23 -1.17 -22.20
C ALA A 186 10.95 -1.55 -20.90
N GLU A 187 10.60 -0.95 -19.76
CA GLU A 187 11.19 -1.33 -18.46
C GLU A 187 10.80 -2.76 -18.05
N LEU A 188 9.53 -3.14 -18.23
CA LEU A 188 9.06 -4.50 -17.93
C LEU A 188 9.78 -5.54 -18.81
N LEU A 189 9.87 -5.29 -20.12
CA LEU A 189 10.57 -6.16 -21.08
C LEU A 189 12.07 -6.26 -20.77
N ARG A 190 12.73 -5.15 -20.45
CA ARG A 190 14.14 -5.14 -20.01
C ARG A 190 14.37 -5.98 -18.76
N ALA A 191 13.39 -6.03 -17.85
CA ALA A 191 13.44 -6.86 -16.66
C ALA A 191 13.04 -8.33 -16.91
N GLY A 192 12.75 -8.72 -18.14
CA GLY A 192 12.43 -10.11 -18.50
C GLY A 192 10.93 -10.43 -18.49
N ALA A 193 10.05 -9.43 -18.61
CA ALA A 193 8.64 -9.69 -18.88
C ALA A 193 8.50 -10.44 -20.22
N ASP A 194 7.69 -11.50 -20.23
CA ASP A 194 7.39 -12.26 -21.43
C ASP A 194 6.34 -11.50 -22.26
N VAL A 195 6.76 -11.06 -23.46
CA VAL A 195 5.94 -10.32 -24.42
C VAL A 195 4.75 -11.14 -24.96
N ASN A 196 4.80 -12.46 -24.81
CA ASN A 196 3.78 -13.40 -25.28
C ASN A 196 2.92 -13.98 -24.15
N LEU A 197 3.21 -13.66 -22.88
CA LEU A 197 2.47 -14.20 -21.75
C LEU A 197 1.02 -13.67 -21.75
N GLY A 198 0.11 -14.54 -22.16
CA GLY A 198 -1.30 -14.23 -22.30
C GLY A 198 -2.07 -14.24 -20.99
N ASP A 199 -3.31 -13.75 -21.08
CA ASP A 199 -4.28 -13.82 -19.99
C ASP A 199 -4.75 -15.26 -19.73
N ARG A 200 -5.72 -15.43 -18.82
CA ARG A 200 -6.31 -16.73 -18.49
C ARG A 200 -7.00 -17.42 -19.68
N ALA A 201 -7.42 -16.68 -20.70
CA ALA A 201 -8.00 -17.22 -21.93
C ALA A 201 -6.93 -17.53 -22.99
N GLY A 202 -5.65 -17.28 -22.71
CA GLY A 202 -4.55 -17.45 -23.64
C GLY A 202 -4.42 -16.33 -24.67
N ASN A 203 -5.14 -15.21 -24.50
CA ASN A 203 -4.98 -14.06 -25.39
C ASN A 203 -3.63 -13.40 -25.10
N PRO A 204 -2.72 -13.27 -26.08
CA PRO A 204 -1.42 -12.64 -25.85
C PRO A 204 -1.56 -11.11 -25.68
N PRO A 205 -0.55 -10.44 -25.10
CA PRO A 205 -0.51 -8.97 -25.00
C PRO A 205 -0.76 -8.24 -26.32
N LEU A 206 -0.30 -8.80 -27.45
CA LEU A 206 -0.54 -8.23 -28.78
C LEU A 206 -2.04 -8.18 -29.14
N MET A 207 -2.80 -9.23 -28.83
CA MET A 207 -4.26 -9.23 -29.04
C MET A 207 -4.93 -8.13 -28.21
N MET A 208 -4.50 -7.93 -26.96
CA MET A 208 -5.02 -6.86 -26.12
C MET A 208 -4.72 -5.48 -26.71
N ALA A 209 -3.53 -5.26 -27.27
CA ALA A 209 -3.17 -4.00 -27.94
C ALA A 209 -4.08 -3.69 -29.14
N VAL A 210 -4.45 -4.72 -29.91
CA VAL A 210 -5.41 -4.61 -31.01
C VAL A 210 -6.82 -4.31 -30.51
N LEU A 211 -7.28 -5.00 -29.44
CA LEU A 211 -8.60 -4.79 -28.86
C LEU A 211 -8.81 -3.39 -28.29
N VAL A 212 -7.75 -2.77 -27.74
CA VAL A 212 -7.79 -1.38 -27.28
C VAL A 212 -7.47 -0.37 -28.39
N SER A 213 -7.36 -0.83 -29.65
CA SER A 213 -7.08 -0.02 -30.84
C SER A 213 -5.79 0.81 -30.74
N SER A 214 -4.76 0.27 -30.08
CA SER A 214 -3.48 0.96 -29.89
C SER A 214 -2.44 0.47 -30.91
N ALA A 215 -2.46 1.06 -32.10
CA ALA A 215 -1.53 0.72 -33.17
C ALA A 215 -0.06 0.90 -32.77
N GLY A 216 0.26 1.96 -32.02
CA GLY A 216 1.63 2.22 -31.54
C GLY A 216 2.13 1.10 -30.62
N ILE A 217 1.31 0.67 -29.65
CA ILE A 217 1.65 -0.41 -28.73
C ILE A 217 1.72 -1.75 -29.47
N ALA A 218 0.81 -2.01 -30.42
CA ALA A 218 0.86 -3.23 -31.23
C ALA A 218 2.17 -3.30 -32.04
N SER A 219 2.55 -2.22 -32.74
CA SER A 219 3.83 -2.13 -33.45
C SER A 219 5.01 -2.32 -32.52
N PHE A 220 5.01 -1.65 -31.36
CA PHE A 220 6.06 -1.78 -30.36
C PHE A 220 6.20 -3.23 -29.87
N LEU A 221 5.10 -3.93 -29.59
CA LEU A 221 5.15 -5.34 -29.17
C LEU A 221 5.72 -6.25 -30.26
N ILE A 222 5.35 -6.03 -31.53
CA ILE A 222 5.89 -6.77 -32.68
C ILE A 222 7.41 -6.54 -32.79
N GLU A 223 7.87 -5.29 -32.66
CA GLU A 223 9.30 -4.95 -32.64
C GLU A 223 10.05 -5.63 -31.49
N MET A 224 9.37 -5.86 -30.35
CA MET A 224 9.91 -6.53 -29.18
C MET A 224 9.75 -8.07 -29.23
N GLY A 225 9.32 -8.63 -30.36
CA GLY A 225 9.26 -10.08 -30.57
C GLY A 225 7.94 -10.75 -30.18
N ALA A 226 6.84 -10.00 -30.14
CA ALA A 226 5.52 -10.61 -30.01
C ALA A 226 5.20 -11.51 -31.21
N ALA A 227 4.61 -12.69 -30.94
CA ALA A 227 4.12 -13.59 -31.96
C ALA A 227 2.89 -12.98 -32.67
N VAL A 228 2.89 -13.03 -34.01
CA VAL A 228 1.82 -12.53 -34.89
C VAL A 228 0.97 -13.68 -35.42
#